data_AF-A0A2D9I5Y5-F1
#
_entry.id   AF-A0A2D9I5Y5-F1
#
_cell.length_a   1.000
_cell.length_b   1.000
_cell.length_c   1.000
_cell.angle_alpha   90.00
_cell.angle_beta   90.00
_cell.angle_gamma   90.00
#
_symmetry.space_group_name_H-M   'P 1'
#
loop_
_entity.id
_entity.type
_entity.pdbx_description
1 polymer ?
#
loop_
_entity_poly.entity_id
_entity_poly.type
_entity_poly.pdbx_seq_one_letter_code
_entity_poly.pdbx_strand_id
1 'polypeptide(L)' 'MRDKRKKFVDLAEARVNRAIKDIRLIGNLANKASYEYEDEDAKEIFRALQRELDAAKSRFSGNGKTGDDSFRLSQK' A
#
# COMPACT_ATOMS: atom_id res chain seq x y z
N MET A 1 -30.36 -2.66 10.30
CA MET A 1 -29.00 -2.10 10.26
C MET A 1 -28.23 -2.81 9.14
N ARG A 2 -27.68 -2.11 8.15
CA ARG A 2 -26.73 -2.74 7.20
C ARG A 2 -25.56 -3.27 8.02
N ASP A 3 -25.32 -4.57 7.93
CA ASP A 3 -24.32 -5.26 8.74
C ASP A 3 -22.93 -4.67 8.45
N LYS A 4 -22.44 -3.84 9.39
CA LYS A 4 -21.15 -3.16 9.28
C LYS A 4 -20.01 -4.16 9.07
N ARG A 5 -20.15 -5.37 9.64
CA ARG A 5 -19.19 -6.45 9.47
C ARG A 5 -19.19 -6.98 8.04
N LYS A 6 -20.37 -7.26 7.48
CA LYS A 6 -20.49 -7.69 6.07
C LYS A 6 -19.87 -6.67 5.12
N LYS A 7 -20.23 -5.38 5.27
CA LYS A 7 -19.65 -4.30 4.43
C LYS A 7 -18.12 -4.23 4.56
N PHE A 8 -17.58 -4.42 5.76
CA PHE A 8 -16.13 -4.46 5.96
C PHE A 8 -15.48 -5.64 5.21
N VAL A 9 -16.05 -6.84 5.33
CA VAL A 9 -15.54 -8.05 4.67
C VAL A 9 -15.55 -7.86 3.14
N ASP A 10 -16.67 -7.43 2.57
CA ASP A 10 -16.81 -7.22 1.12
C ASP A 10 -15.75 -6.22 0.60
N LEU A 11 -15.53 -5.13 1.33
CA LEU A 11 -14.52 -4.12 0.96
C LEU A 11 -13.09 -4.62 1.16
N ALA A 12 -12.83 -5.37 2.23
CA ALA A 12 -11.50 -5.91 2.50
C ALA A 12 -11.09 -6.91 1.42
N GLU A 13 -11.96 -7.86 1.10
CA GLU A 13 -11.72 -8.85 0.03
C GLU A 13 -11.49 -8.17 -1.32
N ALA A 14 -12.34 -7.22 -1.69
CA ALA A 14 -12.20 -6.50 -2.95
C ALA A 14 -10.87 -5.72 -3.04
N ARG A 15 -10.46 -5.05 -1.95
CA ARG A 15 -9.23 -4.24 -1.92
C ARG A 15 -7.96 -5.10 -1.89
N VAL A 16 -7.94 -6.13 -1.05
CA VAL A 16 -6.79 -7.04 -0.93
C VAL A 16 -6.56 -7.78 -2.25
N ASN A 17 -7.63 -8.25 -2.90
CA ASN A 17 -7.49 -8.92 -4.20
C ASN A 17 -6.95 -7.99 -5.30
N ARG A 18 -7.30 -6.70 -5.31
CA ARG A 18 -6.70 -5.72 -6.23
C ARG A 18 -5.22 -5.53 -5.93
N ALA A 19 -4.86 -5.32 -4.66
CA ALA A 19 -3.47 -5.17 -4.25
C ALA A 19 -2.61 -6.38 -4.64
N ILE A 20 -3.11 -7.60 -4.46
CA ILE A 20 -2.42 -8.84 -4.88
C ILE A 20 -2.19 -8.86 -6.40
N LYS A 21 -3.19 -8.45 -7.20
CA LYS A 21 -3.04 -8.37 -8.66
C LYS A 21 -1.97 -7.35 -9.05
N ASP A 22 -2.00 -6.17 -8.45
CA ASP A 22 -1.04 -5.12 -8.75
C ASP A 22 0.38 -5.53 -8.34
N ILE A 23 0.54 -6.18 -7.18
CA ILE A 23 1.84 -6.74 -6.73
C ILE A 23 2.37 -7.78 -7.72
N ARG A 24 1.51 -8.63 -8.29
CA ARG A 24 1.93 -9.59 -9.33
C ARG A 24 2.40 -8.88 -10.60
N LEU A 25 1.71 -7.81 -11.02
CA LEU A 25 2.13 -7.00 -12.16
C LEU A 25 3.47 -6.32 -11.92
N ILE A 26 3.70 -5.80 -10.71
CA ILE A 26 5.01 -5.28 -10.29
C ILE A 26 6.07 -6.38 -10.36
N GLY A 27 5.75 -7.60 -9.92
CA GLY A 27 6.65 -8.75 -10.02
C GLY A 27 7.07 -9.08 -11.45
N ASN A 28 6.21 -8.84 -12.44
CA ASN A 28 6.56 -9.05 -13.86
C ASN A 28 7.65 -8.10 -14.37
N LEU A 29 7.89 -6.97 -13.69
CA LEU A 29 8.98 -6.04 -14.03
C LEU A 29 10.36 -6.65 -13.79
N ALA A 30 10.46 -7.73 -13.01
CA ALA A 30 11.71 -8.47 -12.82
C ALA A 30 12.18 -9.21 -14.10
N ASN A 31 11.36 -9.23 -15.15
CA ASN A 31 11.73 -9.82 -16.42
C ASN A 31 12.79 -8.97 -17.16
N LYS A 32 14.07 -9.26 -16.90
CA LYS A 32 15.22 -8.61 -17.54
C LYS A 32 15.30 -8.79 -19.07
N ALA A 33 14.53 -9.72 -19.65
CA ALA A 33 14.45 -9.85 -21.11
C ALA A 33 13.52 -8.79 -21.74
N SER A 34 12.60 -8.22 -20.97
CA SER A 34 11.65 -7.20 -21.43
C SER A 34 11.96 -5.81 -20.89
N TYR A 35 12.72 -5.71 -19.80
CA TYR A 35 12.99 -4.47 -19.10
C TYR A 35 14.44 -4.38 -18.64
N GLU A 36 14.95 -3.16 -18.59
CA GLU A 36 16.23 -2.83 -17.97
C GLU A 36 15.94 -2.10 -16.65
N TYR A 37 16.56 -2.55 -15.58
CA TYR A 37 16.46 -1.95 -14.26
C TYR A 37 17.71 -2.29 -13.44
N GLU A 38 18.07 -1.40 -12.54
CA GLU A 38 19.15 -1.61 -11.57
C GLU A 38 18.61 -2.22 -10.28
N ASP A 39 19.49 -2.84 -9.50
CA ASP A 39 19.11 -3.41 -8.21
C ASP A 39 18.58 -2.33 -7.25
N GLU A 40 18.94 -1.06 -7.46
CA GLU A 40 18.43 0.09 -6.73
C GLU A 40 16.96 0.39 -7.06
N ASP A 41 16.54 0.30 -8.33
CA ASP A 41 15.12 0.47 -8.71
C ASP A 41 14.22 -0.54 -7.99
N ALA A 42 14.64 -1.81 -7.95
CA ALA A 42 13.92 -2.86 -7.26
C ALA A 42 13.81 -2.57 -5.74
N LYS A 43 14.91 -2.11 -5.11
CA LYS A 43 14.91 -1.73 -3.69
C LYS A 43 13.96 -0.57 -3.42
N GLU A 44 13.93 0.45 -4.28
CA GLU A 44 13.03 1.60 -4.13
C GLU A 44 11.56 1.20 -4.22
N ILE A 45 11.21 0.35 -5.20
CA ILE A 45 9.86 -0.19 -5.38
C ILE A 45 9.40 -0.90 -4.09
N PHE A 46 10.19 -1.85 -3.59
CA PHE A 46 9.80 -2.61 -2.41
C PHE A 46 9.81 -1.78 -1.12
N ARG A 47 10.71 -0.78 -1.02
CA ARG A 47 10.72 0.16 0.11
C ARG A 47 9.44 1.00 0.15
N ALA A 48 8.96 1.47 -1.01
CA ALA A 48 7.71 2.23 -1.09
C ALA A 48 6.52 1.36 -0.70
N LEU A 49 6.42 0.14 -1.22
CA LEU A 49 5.36 -0.82 -0.86
C LEU A 49 5.36 -1.15 0.63
N GLN A 50 6.54 -1.42 1.20
CA GLN A 50 6.68 -1.76 2.62
C GLN A 50 6.24 -0.61 3.53
N ARG A 51 6.62 0.64 3.20
CA ARG A 51 6.18 1.83 3.96
C ARG A 51 4.66 1.94 4.01
N GLU A 52 3.98 1.76 2.89
CA GLU A 52 2.51 1.83 2.84
C GLU A 52 1.86 0.67 3.61
N LEU A 53 2.42 -0.54 3.52
CA LEU A 53 1.95 -1.69 4.30
C LEU A 53 2.08 -1.44 5.80
N ASP A 54 3.19 -0.85 6.25
CA ASP A 54 3.41 -0.56 7.67
C ASP A 54 2.51 0.59 8.16
N ALA A 55 2.27 1.61 7.33
CA ALA A 55 1.29 2.65 7.59
C ALA A 55 -0.15 2.09 7.68
N ALA A 56 -0.50 1.12 6.84
CA ALA A 56 -1.79 0.45 6.93
C ALA A 56 -1.90 -0.39 8.21
N LYS A 57 -0.87 -1.18 8.55
CA LYS A 57 -0.83 -1.98 9.78
C LYS A 57 -0.96 -1.13 11.04
N SER A 58 -0.30 0.03 11.10
CA SER A 58 -0.36 0.92 12.27
C SER A 58 -1.77 1.43 12.57
N ARG A 59 -2.61 1.59 11.54
CA ARG A 59 -4.03 1.93 11.69
C ARG A 59 -4.86 0.79 12.31
N PHE A 60 -4.47 -0.46 12.12
CA PHE A 60 -5.14 -1.63 12.73
C PHE A 60 -4.64 -1.95 14.14
N SER A 61 -3.40 -1.59 14.49
CA SER A 61 -2.81 -1.88 15.80
C SER A 61 -3.22 -0.91 16.92
N GLY A 62 -4.06 0.09 16.64
CA GLY A 62 -4.60 0.98 17.66
C GLY A 62 -3.61 2.00 18.25
N ASN A 63 -2.34 2.00 17.82
CA ASN A 63 -1.36 3.02 18.19
C ASN A 63 -1.47 4.30 17.34
N GLY A 64 -2.47 4.40 16.47
CA GLY A 64 -2.82 5.61 15.75
C GLY A 64 -3.55 6.59 16.67
N LYS A 65 -2.81 7.48 17.33
CA LYS A 65 -3.35 8.84 17.56
C LYS A 65 -3.84 9.33 16.21
N THR A 66 -5.08 9.76 16.14
CA THR A 66 -5.66 10.49 15.01
C THR A 66 -4.90 11.80 14.83
N GLY A 67 -3.71 11.72 14.25
CA GLY A 67 -2.96 12.86 13.75
C GLY A 67 -3.46 13.14 12.34
N ASP A 68 -4.27 14.18 12.23
CA ASP A 68 -4.60 14.85 10.99
C ASP A 68 -3.29 15.38 10.36
N ASP A 69 -2.60 14.57 9.56
CA ASP A 69 -1.50 15.04 8.71
C ASP A 69 -2.09 15.70 7.46
N SER A 70 -2.74 16.85 7.65
CA SER A 70 -2.96 17.80 6.57
C SER A 70 -1.60 18.41 6.21
N PHE A 71 -0.94 17.84 5.20
CA PHE A 71 0.27 18.42 4.63
C PHE A 71 -0.04 19.82 4.05
N ARG A 72 0.62 20.86 4.57
CA ARG A 72 0.68 22.20 3.97
C ARG A 72 2.14 22.67 3.92
N LEU A 73 2.55 23.21 2.78
CA LEU A 73 3.83 23.89 2.62
C LEU A 73 3.81 25.26 3.31
N SER A 74 4.94 25.60 3.93
CA SER A 74 5.19 26.81 4.72
C SER A 74 4.95 28.10 3.96
N GLN A 75 4.39 29.11 4.63
CA GLN A 75 4.75 30.50 4.35
C GLN A 75 5.07 31.25 5.64
N LYS A 76 6.17 32.00 5.53
CA LYS A 76 6.53 33.11 6.40
C LYS A 76 5.81 34.35 5.92
#